data_AF-A0A8B3LKM1-F1
#
_entry.id   AF-A0A8B3LKM1-F1
#
_cell.length_a   1.000
_cell.length_b   1.000
_cell.length_c   1.000
_cell.angle_alpha   90.00
_cell.angle_beta   90.00
_cell.angle_gamma   90.00
#
_symmetry.space_group_name_H-M   'P 1'
#
loop_
_entity.id
_entity.type
_entity.pdbx_description
1 polymer ?
#
loop_
_entity_poly.entity_id
_entity_poly.type
_entity_poly.pdbx_seq_one_letter_code
_entity_poly.pdbx_strand_id
1 'polypeptide(L)'
;MKPLARFLALAGFAVALASCQMFTPPEVQESGFQPSDKPITVDNVGANNKLAELAKAQHPRILATYGGEYSDPKLERMVAKVVGSLTVVSANPTQTYRITILNSPNVNAFALPGGYLYITRGLLALANDSAELAAVIAHEMGHVTANHGLQRQQLEAEEGLATKVVSDVLGDSPTAKAALIRGKLRLAQFSRNQELEADAIGIKSIGEAGYDPFAAGRFLQSMSAYTDFRSISGATDASLDFLATHPNTPQRIDLAQRHARQFGAPGVGTRDRDSFLAGIDGLLYGDTPEEGYVRGETFLHPGLGVSFTVPDGFIIDNSAAAVTATGPGDIAIRFDGVSIDKNRALTDYIRSGWVAGLVDSSVKQETINGNEAATAHAGAEGWQFDIAVIRAGGQVYRLLTAAPSASTSLDTIARSVSGSFRILSAAEKAALKPLHIRVVTVQPGQTMGSLSAQMVGVDRKLDLFRVLNALSPGAAVSAGDKVKIVTDK
;
A
#
# COMPACT_ATOMS: atom_id res chain seq x y z
N MET A 1 32.99 -4.34 83.53
CA MET A 1 34.44 -4.54 83.30
C MET A 1 34.70 -4.43 81.80
N LYS A 2 35.36 -3.36 81.35
CA LYS A 2 36.17 -3.38 80.11
C LYS A 2 37.51 -4.06 80.46
N PRO A 3 38.24 -4.65 79.50
CA PRO A 3 39.27 -3.87 78.78
C PRO A 3 39.44 -4.30 77.29
N LEU A 4 39.64 -3.32 76.39
CA LEU A 4 40.91 -3.04 75.64
C LEU A 4 41.10 -3.96 74.40
N ALA A 5 41.66 -3.54 73.27
CA ALA A 5 42.37 -2.32 72.84
C ALA A 5 42.60 -2.46 71.30
N ARG A 6 42.34 -1.42 70.49
CA ARG A 6 43.31 -0.42 69.94
C ARG A 6 44.17 -0.97 68.78
N PHE A 7 44.56 -0.26 67.70
CA PHE A 7 44.40 1.10 67.13
C PHE A 7 45.13 1.13 65.76
N LEU A 8 45.06 2.28 65.06
CA LEU A 8 45.98 2.83 64.02
C LEU A 8 45.75 2.37 62.56
N ALA A 9 45.82 3.19 61.50
CA ALA A 9 46.27 4.59 61.26
C ALA A 9 45.62 5.07 59.92
N LEU A 10 45.07 6.28 59.81
CA LEU A 10 45.63 7.57 59.32
C LEU A 10 45.92 7.69 57.79
N ALA A 11 45.59 8.90 57.28
CA ALA A 11 45.89 9.52 55.97
C ALA A 11 45.03 9.04 54.78
N GLY A 12 44.61 9.87 53.81
CA GLY A 12 44.86 11.28 53.51
C GLY A 12 44.71 11.49 52.00
N PHE A 13 44.11 12.62 51.63
CA PHE A 13 44.19 13.31 50.33
C PHE A 13 43.53 12.73 49.05
N ALA A 14 42.93 13.68 48.33
CA ALA A 14 42.17 13.58 47.10
C ALA A 14 43.04 13.38 45.85
N VAL A 15 42.51 12.70 44.83
CA VAL A 15 42.84 12.94 43.41
C VAL A 15 41.58 12.68 42.58
N ALA A 16 41.08 13.72 41.93
CA ALA A 16 40.25 13.61 40.74
C ALA A 16 41.17 13.26 39.56
N LEU A 17 40.82 12.25 38.76
CA LEU A 17 41.24 12.14 37.36
C LEU A 17 40.30 11.20 36.60
N ALA A 18 40.06 11.60 35.35
CA ALA A 18 39.06 11.11 34.43
C ALA A 18 39.22 9.64 34.02
N SER A 19 38.08 9.00 33.73
CA SER A 19 38.02 7.86 32.82
C SER A 19 36.82 8.01 31.90
N CYS A 20 37.11 8.32 30.63
CA CYS A 20 36.19 8.21 29.51
C CYS A 20 35.63 6.78 29.46
N GLN A 21 34.32 6.61 29.65
CA GLN A 21 33.64 5.38 29.28
C GLN A 21 33.09 5.55 27.87
N MET A 22 33.62 4.76 26.95
CA MET A 22 33.03 4.55 25.63
C MET A 22 31.67 3.87 25.84
N PHE A 23 30.60 4.52 25.37
CA PHE A 23 29.30 3.89 25.23
C PHE A 23 29.38 2.87 24.09
N THR A 24 29.50 1.59 24.42
CA THR A 24 29.07 0.52 23.51
C THR A 24 27.53 0.53 23.47
N PRO A 25 26.89 0.60 22.29
CA PRO A 25 25.45 0.45 22.20
C PRO A 25 25.04 -0.90 22.79
N PRO A 26 23.87 -1.01 23.45
CA PRO A 26 23.40 -2.29 23.97
C PRO A 26 23.21 -3.27 22.80
N GLU A 27 23.81 -4.44 22.95
CA GLU A 27 23.64 -5.60 22.09
C GLU A 27 22.14 -5.96 22.07
N VAL A 28 21.57 -6.06 20.86
CA VAL A 28 20.15 -6.39 20.67
C VAL A 28 19.92 -7.82 21.14
N GLN A 29 19.16 -7.96 22.23
CA GLN A 29 18.84 -9.25 22.84
C GLN A 29 17.93 -10.08 21.90
N GLU A 30 18.36 -11.29 21.53
CA GLU A 30 17.65 -12.21 20.61
C GLU A 30 16.30 -12.74 21.16
N SER A 31 15.89 -12.34 22.37
CA SER A 31 14.65 -12.80 23.01
C SER A 31 13.35 -12.21 22.43
N GLY A 32 13.43 -11.38 21.39
CA GLY A 32 12.26 -10.82 20.69
C GLY A 32 11.57 -11.75 19.68
N PHE A 33 12.00 -13.01 19.58
CA PHE A 33 11.55 -13.96 18.54
C PHE A 33 10.79 -15.19 19.07
N GLN A 34 10.30 -15.14 20.31
CA GLN A 34 9.47 -16.22 20.87
C GLN A 34 7.98 -15.86 20.65
N PRO A 35 7.15 -16.77 20.10
CA PRO A 35 5.70 -16.59 20.09
C PRO A 35 5.20 -16.27 21.49
N SER A 36 4.23 -15.35 21.63
CA SER A 36 3.65 -14.97 22.92
C SER A 36 3.41 -16.15 23.86
N ASP A 37 3.91 -16.04 25.10
CA ASP A 37 3.69 -16.99 26.21
C ASP A 37 2.20 -17.12 26.63
N LYS A 38 1.31 -16.36 25.99
CA LYS A 38 -0.15 -16.39 26.18
C LYS A 38 -0.86 -16.66 24.84
N PRO A 39 -0.72 -17.86 24.25
CA PRO A 39 -1.49 -18.19 23.05
C PRO A 39 -2.98 -18.26 23.41
N ILE A 40 -3.81 -17.49 22.70
CA ILE A 40 -5.26 -17.62 22.82
C ILE A 40 -5.68 -18.84 22.00
N THR A 41 -6.13 -19.90 22.67
CA THR A 41 -6.57 -21.16 22.05
C THR A 41 -8.03 -21.09 21.57
N VAL A 42 -8.41 -22.08 20.75
CA VAL A 42 -9.72 -22.23 20.08
C VAL A 42 -10.93 -22.09 21.03
N ASP A 43 -10.77 -22.36 22.32
CA ASP A 43 -11.84 -22.25 23.31
C ASP A 43 -12.38 -20.81 23.49
N ASN A 44 -11.61 -19.78 23.08
CA ASN A 44 -12.07 -18.39 23.05
C ASN A 44 -12.53 -17.90 21.66
N VAL A 45 -12.41 -18.73 20.61
CA VAL A 45 -12.72 -18.36 19.21
C VAL A 45 -13.85 -19.23 18.62
N GLY A 46 -14.16 -20.37 19.22
CA GLY A 46 -15.10 -21.36 18.71
C GLY A 46 -16.45 -21.41 19.43
N ALA A 47 -17.26 -20.35 19.33
CA ALA A 47 -18.74 -20.41 19.34
C ALA A 47 -19.32 -18.99 19.19
N ASN A 48 -20.02 -18.69 18.09
CA ASN A 48 -20.68 -17.40 17.82
C ASN A 48 -19.77 -16.16 17.82
N ASN A 49 -18.68 -16.18 17.05
CA ASN A 49 -17.72 -15.08 17.08
C ASN A 49 -18.23 -13.84 16.33
N LYS A 50 -18.70 -12.85 17.11
CA LYS A 50 -19.08 -11.49 16.67
C LYS A 50 -18.05 -10.88 15.70
N LEU A 51 -16.77 -11.21 15.83
CA LEU A 51 -15.70 -10.72 14.95
C LEU A 51 -15.72 -11.33 13.55
N ALA A 52 -16.07 -12.62 13.43
CA ALA A 52 -16.24 -13.27 12.13
C ALA A 52 -17.49 -12.75 11.40
N GLU A 53 -18.58 -12.47 12.14
CA GLU A 53 -19.76 -11.81 11.59
C GLU A 53 -19.48 -10.34 11.21
N LEU A 54 -18.67 -9.62 11.99
CA LEU A 54 -18.21 -8.27 11.62
C LEU A 54 -17.35 -8.30 10.35
N ALA A 55 -16.42 -9.25 10.23
CA ALA A 55 -15.59 -9.41 9.03
C ALA A 55 -16.47 -9.74 7.80
N LYS A 56 -17.44 -10.64 7.95
CA LYS A 56 -18.44 -10.95 6.91
C LYS A 56 -19.26 -9.72 6.52
N ALA A 57 -19.64 -8.89 7.48
CA ALA A 57 -20.36 -7.65 7.21
C ALA A 57 -19.48 -6.56 6.54
N GLN A 58 -18.16 -6.58 6.72
CA GLN A 58 -17.24 -5.69 6.02
C GLN A 58 -16.91 -6.14 4.59
N HIS A 59 -17.06 -7.43 4.28
CA HIS A 59 -16.69 -7.97 2.97
C HIS A 59 -17.26 -7.19 1.77
N PRO A 60 -18.57 -6.84 1.71
CA PRO A 60 -19.10 -6.04 0.61
C PRO A 60 -18.47 -4.64 0.50
N ARG A 61 -18.09 -4.02 1.63
CA ARG A 61 -17.41 -2.72 1.63
C ARG A 61 -15.99 -2.83 1.12
N ILE A 62 -15.27 -3.89 1.51
CA ILE A 62 -13.93 -4.18 1.00
C ILE A 62 -13.97 -4.38 -0.51
N LEU A 63 -14.91 -5.18 -1.02
CA LEU A 63 -15.10 -5.33 -2.46
C LEU A 63 -15.36 -3.99 -3.13
N ALA A 64 -16.23 -3.14 -2.57
CA ALA A 64 -16.50 -1.82 -3.13
C ALA A 64 -15.26 -0.89 -3.13
N THR A 65 -14.40 -0.98 -2.11
CA THR A 65 -13.16 -0.19 -2.02
C THR A 65 -12.09 -0.65 -3.01
N TYR A 66 -11.99 -1.94 -3.27
CA TYR A 66 -10.89 -2.53 -4.06
C TYR A 66 -11.31 -3.01 -5.47
N GLY A 67 -12.35 -2.40 -6.05
CA GLY A 67 -12.77 -2.66 -7.44
C GLY A 67 -13.50 -4.00 -7.65
N GLY A 68 -13.93 -4.65 -6.58
CA GLY A 68 -14.63 -5.93 -6.58
C GLY A 68 -13.72 -7.14 -6.43
N GLU A 69 -14.29 -8.32 -6.64
CA GLU A 69 -13.56 -9.59 -6.67
C GLU A 69 -13.02 -9.83 -8.09
N TYR A 70 -11.77 -10.25 -8.18
CA TYR A 70 -11.13 -10.64 -9.43
C TYR A 70 -11.18 -12.16 -9.56
N SER A 71 -12.01 -12.67 -10.48
CA SER A 71 -12.16 -14.10 -10.69
C SER A 71 -11.31 -14.58 -11.87
N ASP A 72 -10.43 -15.53 -11.59
CA ASP A 72 -9.65 -16.26 -12.56
C ASP A 72 -9.40 -17.67 -11.99
N PRO A 73 -10.00 -18.73 -12.59
CA PRO A 73 -9.92 -20.09 -12.05
C PRO A 73 -8.50 -20.65 -11.93
N LYS A 74 -7.56 -20.16 -12.75
CA LYS A 74 -6.17 -20.62 -12.75
C LYS A 74 -5.39 -19.96 -11.62
N LEU A 75 -5.58 -18.66 -11.42
CA LEU A 75 -5.03 -17.92 -10.28
C LEU A 75 -5.60 -18.42 -8.95
N GLU A 76 -6.92 -18.57 -8.86
CA GLU A 76 -7.61 -19.07 -7.67
C GLU A 76 -7.06 -20.43 -7.24
N ARG A 77 -6.88 -21.37 -8.20
CA ARG A 77 -6.25 -22.68 -7.91
C ARG A 77 -4.81 -22.56 -7.41
N MET A 78 -4.03 -21.67 -8.00
CA MET A 78 -2.63 -21.45 -7.60
C MET A 78 -2.55 -20.87 -6.18
N VAL A 79 -3.35 -19.86 -5.86
CA VAL A 79 -3.42 -19.27 -4.51
C VAL A 79 -3.96 -20.30 -3.51
N ALA A 80 -5.00 -21.06 -3.86
CA ALA A 80 -5.55 -22.11 -2.99
C ALA A 80 -4.53 -23.21 -2.68
N LYS A 81 -3.68 -23.61 -3.64
CA LYS A 81 -2.57 -24.55 -3.41
C LYS A 81 -1.58 -24.02 -2.38
N VAL A 82 -1.21 -22.74 -2.47
CA VAL A 82 -0.30 -22.08 -1.52
C VAL A 82 -0.92 -22.07 -0.12
N VAL A 83 -2.15 -21.57 0.02
CA VAL A 83 -2.84 -21.52 1.31
C VAL A 83 -3.04 -22.91 1.89
N GLY A 84 -3.44 -23.89 1.08
CA GLY A 84 -3.59 -25.28 1.50
C GLY A 84 -2.29 -25.83 2.11
N SER A 85 -1.15 -25.56 1.48
CA SER A 85 0.16 -25.99 1.99
C SER A 85 0.49 -25.35 3.35
N LEU A 86 0.14 -24.09 3.56
CA LEU A 86 0.35 -23.38 4.84
C LEU A 86 -0.61 -23.86 5.94
N THR A 87 -1.86 -24.19 5.60
CA THR A 87 -2.83 -24.68 6.59
C THR A 87 -2.45 -26.04 7.19
N VAL A 88 -1.75 -26.89 6.43
CA VAL A 88 -1.30 -28.21 6.91
C VAL A 88 -0.29 -28.09 8.06
N VAL A 89 0.52 -27.05 8.06
CA VAL A 89 1.56 -26.80 9.08
C VAL A 89 1.15 -25.75 10.12
N SER A 90 -0.07 -25.21 10.00
CA SER A 90 -0.59 -24.20 10.91
C SER A 90 -0.77 -24.77 12.33
N ALA A 91 -0.46 -23.95 13.33
CA ALA A 91 -0.77 -24.24 14.73
C ALA A 91 -2.29 -24.44 14.99
N ASN A 92 -3.14 -24.02 14.06
CA ASN A 92 -4.58 -24.23 14.09
C ASN A 92 -5.09 -24.84 12.77
N PRO A 93 -4.96 -26.16 12.57
CA PRO A 93 -5.29 -26.83 11.31
C PRO A 93 -6.79 -26.93 11.02
N THR A 94 -7.66 -26.64 12.00
CA THR A 94 -9.12 -26.62 11.80
C THR A 94 -9.65 -25.25 11.37
N GLN A 95 -8.80 -24.21 11.37
CA GLN A 95 -9.15 -22.88 10.88
C GLN A 95 -9.39 -22.94 9.37
N THR A 96 -10.60 -22.58 8.95
CA THR A 96 -10.92 -22.41 7.53
C THR A 96 -10.54 -21.01 7.08
N TYR A 97 -9.89 -20.89 5.92
CA TYR A 97 -9.58 -19.61 5.28
C TYR A 97 -10.45 -19.41 4.04
N ARG A 98 -10.99 -18.20 3.88
CA ARG A 98 -11.72 -17.72 2.72
C ARG A 98 -10.84 -16.71 2.01
N ILE A 99 -10.39 -17.06 0.82
CA ILE A 99 -9.46 -16.25 0.04
C ILE A 99 -10.26 -15.47 -1.00
N THR A 100 -10.04 -14.16 -1.05
CA THR A 100 -10.62 -13.29 -2.08
C THR A 100 -9.48 -12.57 -2.79
N ILE A 101 -9.40 -12.75 -4.11
CA ILE A 101 -8.50 -11.94 -4.93
C ILE A 101 -9.23 -10.63 -5.24
N LEU A 102 -8.66 -9.50 -4.81
CA LEU A 102 -9.22 -8.17 -4.99
C LEU A 102 -8.79 -7.60 -6.34
N ASN A 103 -9.72 -6.97 -7.04
CA ASN A 103 -9.51 -6.37 -8.37
C ASN A 103 -8.77 -5.02 -8.34
N SER A 104 -7.81 -4.86 -7.44
CA SER A 104 -7.05 -3.62 -7.27
C SER A 104 -5.62 -3.77 -7.83
N PRO A 105 -5.11 -2.76 -8.56
CA PRO A 105 -3.72 -2.73 -9.02
C PRO A 105 -2.73 -2.41 -7.90
N ASN A 106 -3.20 -1.93 -6.73
CA ASN A 106 -2.35 -1.63 -5.58
C ASN A 106 -1.73 -2.92 -5.05
N VAL A 107 -0.50 -2.87 -4.55
CA VAL A 107 0.18 -4.02 -3.95
C VAL A 107 -0.28 -4.14 -2.50
N ASN A 108 -1.19 -5.09 -2.22
CA ASN A 108 -1.69 -5.30 -0.86
C ASN A 108 -2.14 -6.75 -0.59
N ALA A 109 -2.09 -7.12 0.69
CA ALA A 109 -2.74 -8.28 1.26
C ALA A 109 -3.07 -8.00 2.72
N PHE A 110 -4.17 -8.56 3.21
CA PHE A 110 -4.52 -8.46 4.63
C PHE A 110 -5.46 -9.60 5.03
N ALA A 111 -5.46 -9.93 6.32
CA ALA A 111 -6.41 -10.87 6.90
C ALA A 111 -7.36 -10.20 7.91
N LEU A 112 -8.61 -10.68 7.96
CA LEU A 112 -9.58 -10.33 8.99
C LEU A 112 -9.91 -11.56 9.86
N PRO A 113 -10.38 -11.35 11.11
CA PRO A 113 -10.87 -12.42 11.96
C PRO A 113 -11.90 -13.32 11.26
N GLY A 114 -11.93 -14.60 11.63
CA GLY A 114 -12.81 -15.58 11.00
C GLY A 114 -12.27 -16.19 9.71
N GLY A 115 -10.99 -15.95 9.39
CA GLY A 115 -10.28 -16.60 8.29
C GLY A 115 -10.45 -15.92 6.94
N TYR A 116 -10.91 -14.68 6.87
CA TYR A 116 -10.96 -13.94 5.61
C TYR A 116 -9.56 -13.45 5.26
N LEU A 117 -9.10 -13.77 4.06
CA LEU A 117 -7.80 -13.37 3.55
C LEU A 117 -7.98 -12.72 2.18
N TYR A 118 -7.42 -11.53 2.04
CA TYR A 118 -7.53 -10.71 0.85
C TYR A 118 -6.16 -10.51 0.23
N ILE A 119 -6.06 -10.66 -1.09
CA ILE A 119 -4.83 -10.44 -1.86
C ILE A 119 -5.20 -9.64 -3.09
N THR A 120 -4.48 -8.57 -3.39
CA THR A 120 -4.73 -7.81 -4.63
C THR A 120 -4.02 -8.43 -5.83
N ARG A 121 -4.57 -8.20 -7.02
CA ARG A 121 -3.87 -8.53 -8.27
C ARG A 121 -2.56 -7.77 -8.44
N GLY A 122 -2.43 -6.55 -7.89
CA GLY A 122 -1.16 -5.84 -7.82
C GLY A 122 -0.06 -6.62 -7.09
N LEU A 123 -0.38 -7.24 -5.95
CA LEU A 123 0.56 -8.08 -5.20
C LEU A 123 0.98 -9.31 -5.99
N LEU A 124 0.03 -9.99 -6.64
CA LEU A 124 0.31 -11.15 -7.50
C LEU A 124 1.18 -10.78 -8.71
N ALA A 125 1.01 -9.58 -9.27
CA ALA A 125 1.84 -9.08 -10.36
C ALA A 125 3.28 -8.79 -9.89
N LEU A 126 3.48 -8.32 -8.66
CA LEU A 126 4.80 -8.04 -8.10
C LEU A 126 5.54 -9.31 -7.67
N ALA A 127 4.87 -10.25 -7.00
CA ALA A 127 5.45 -11.50 -6.55
C ALA A 127 6.05 -12.31 -7.71
N ASN A 128 7.11 -13.05 -7.42
CA ASN A 128 7.93 -13.73 -8.42
C ASN A 128 7.84 -15.25 -8.35
N ASP A 129 7.34 -15.82 -7.25
CA ASP A 129 7.12 -17.25 -7.13
C ASP A 129 6.13 -17.58 -6.01
N SER A 130 5.69 -18.85 -5.95
CA SER A 130 4.72 -19.29 -4.95
C SER A 130 5.27 -19.15 -3.53
N ALA A 131 6.58 -19.23 -3.32
CA ALA A 131 7.17 -19.06 -2.00
C ALA A 131 7.08 -17.60 -1.50
N GLU A 132 7.25 -16.61 -2.38
CA GLU A 132 7.01 -15.20 -2.03
C GLU A 132 5.54 -14.94 -1.69
N LEU A 133 4.62 -15.49 -2.49
CA LEU A 133 3.19 -15.43 -2.18
C LEU A 133 2.89 -16.12 -0.83
N ALA A 134 3.48 -17.29 -0.59
CA ALA A 134 3.34 -18.02 0.66
C ALA A 134 3.85 -17.19 1.85
N ALA A 135 4.96 -16.49 1.70
CA ALA A 135 5.53 -15.65 2.75
C ALA A 135 4.59 -14.51 3.14
N VAL A 136 3.98 -13.83 2.17
CA VAL A 136 2.97 -12.78 2.43
C VAL A 136 1.76 -13.36 3.15
N ILE A 137 1.20 -14.47 2.63
CA ILE A 137 0.02 -15.11 3.22
C ILE A 137 0.32 -15.58 4.65
N ALA A 138 1.49 -16.19 4.87
CA ALA A 138 1.91 -16.67 6.18
C ALA A 138 2.14 -15.52 7.17
N HIS A 139 2.64 -14.37 6.70
CA HIS A 139 2.74 -13.13 7.48
C HIS A 139 1.35 -12.65 7.95
N GLU A 140 0.37 -12.59 7.05
CA GLU A 140 -1.01 -12.23 7.38
C GLU A 140 -1.67 -13.25 8.34
N MET A 141 -1.42 -14.55 8.14
CA MET A 141 -1.82 -15.59 9.09
C MET A 141 -1.14 -15.39 10.45
N GLY A 142 0.11 -14.94 10.47
CA GLY A 142 0.85 -14.57 11.68
C GLY A 142 0.16 -13.46 12.47
N HIS A 143 -0.29 -12.39 11.81
CA HIS A 143 -1.09 -11.34 12.46
C HIS A 143 -2.39 -11.86 13.08
N VAL A 144 -3.05 -12.81 12.43
CA VAL A 144 -4.27 -13.45 12.96
C VAL A 144 -3.94 -14.32 14.16
N THR A 145 -2.93 -15.20 14.05
CA THR A 145 -2.50 -16.10 15.13
C THR A 145 -2.04 -15.33 16.37
N ALA A 146 -1.31 -14.24 16.19
CA ALA A 146 -0.84 -13.38 17.28
C ALA A 146 -1.90 -12.36 17.76
N ASN A 147 -3.11 -12.37 17.18
CA ASN A 147 -4.23 -11.50 17.53
C ASN A 147 -3.93 -9.98 17.40
N HIS A 148 -3.00 -9.60 16.52
CA HIS A 148 -2.59 -8.20 16.37
C HIS A 148 -3.75 -7.28 15.97
N GLY A 149 -4.65 -7.75 15.11
CA GLY A 149 -5.85 -6.98 14.72
C GLY A 149 -6.82 -6.72 15.88
N LEU A 150 -6.96 -7.68 16.81
CA LEU A 150 -7.81 -7.52 17.99
C LEU A 150 -7.20 -6.55 19.00
N GLN A 151 -5.88 -6.65 19.22
CA GLN A 151 -5.16 -5.69 20.06
C GLN A 151 -5.30 -4.27 19.50
N ARG A 152 -5.17 -4.10 18.17
CA ARG A 152 -5.40 -2.81 17.52
C ARG A 152 -6.82 -2.29 17.76
N GLN A 153 -7.84 -3.12 17.53
CA GLN A 153 -9.23 -2.71 17.73
C GLN A 153 -9.52 -2.30 19.19
N GLN A 154 -8.93 -2.99 20.16
CA GLN A 154 -9.03 -2.62 21.57
C GLN A 154 -8.37 -1.26 21.83
N LEU A 155 -7.15 -1.05 21.32
CA LEU A 155 -6.45 0.24 21.43
C LEU A 155 -7.22 1.38 20.74
N GLU A 156 -7.81 1.14 19.57
CA GLU A 156 -8.67 2.11 18.87
C GLU A 156 -9.93 2.45 19.69
N ALA A 157 -10.55 1.46 20.33
CA ALA A 157 -11.72 1.68 21.18
C ALA A 157 -11.35 2.47 22.45
N GLU A 158 -10.21 2.15 23.08
CA GLU A 158 -9.68 2.85 24.25
C GLU A 158 -9.27 4.30 23.93
N GLU A 159 -8.53 4.51 22.83
CA GLU A 159 -8.20 5.86 22.35
C GLU A 159 -9.44 6.61 21.88
N GLY A 160 -10.44 5.95 21.30
CA GLY A 160 -11.72 6.56 20.93
C GLY A 160 -12.49 7.09 22.14
N LEU A 161 -12.46 6.38 23.27
CA LEU A 161 -13.01 6.83 24.54
C LEU A 161 -12.21 8.00 25.12
N ALA A 162 -10.88 7.92 25.11
CA ALA A 162 -10.01 8.98 25.59
C ALA A 162 -10.15 10.27 24.75
N THR A 163 -10.23 10.12 23.43
CA THR A 163 -10.47 11.21 22.48
C THR A 163 -11.79 11.91 22.75
N LYS A 164 -12.86 11.16 23.01
CA LYS A 164 -14.18 11.71 23.33
C LYS A 164 -14.11 12.59 24.59
N VAL A 165 -13.41 12.13 25.63
CA VAL A 165 -13.20 12.92 26.86
C VAL A 165 -12.36 14.18 26.58
N VAL A 166 -11.33 14.08 25.75
CA VAL A 166 -10.48 15.22 25.39
C VAL A 166 -11.25 16.23 24.52
N SER A 167 -12.07 15.79 23.57
CA SER A 167 -12.92 16.68 22.76
C SER A 167 -13.99 17.37 23.59
N ASP A 168 -14.56 16.65 24.58
CA ASP A 168 -15.57 17.19 25.50
C ASP A 168 -14.98 18.23 26.47
N VAL A 169 -13.66 18.16 26.75
CA VAL A 169 -12.96 19.06 27.69
C VAL A 169 -12.21 20.21 27.00
N LEU A 170 -11.63 20.01 25.81
CA LEU A 170 -10.72 20.97 25.16
C LEU A 170 -11.33 21.71 23.94
N GLY A 171 -12.51 21.31 23.46
CA GLY A 171 -13.17 21.97 22.33
C GLY A 171 -12.50 21.73 20.96
N ASP A 172 -13.15 22.24 19.90
CA ASP A 172 -12.92 21.91 18.48
C ASP A 172 -11.68 22.58 17.86
N SER A 173 -10.51 22.44 18.50
CA SER A 173 -9.26 23.02 18.01
C SER A 173 -8.72 22.29 16.76
N PRO A 174 -8.35 23.00 15.68
CA PRO A 174 -7.73 22.40 14.49
C PRO A 174 -6.43 21.62 14.79
N THR A 175 -5.64 22.04 15.77
CA THR A 175 -4.43 21.30 16.20
C THR A 175 -4.77 19.97 16.87
N ALA A 176 -5.89 19.92 17.60
CA ALA A 176 -6.39 18.69 18.20
C ALA A 176 -6.89 17.72 17.13
N LYS A 177 -7.58 18.21 16.08
CA LYS A 177 -8.01 17.38 14.92
C LYS A 177 -6.84 16.80 14.13
N ALA A 178 -5.79 17.58 13.87
CA ALA A 178 -4.60 17.08 13.20
C ALA A 178 -3.84 16.04 14.03
N ALA A 179 -3.74 16.23 15.35
CA ALA A 179 -3.18 15.24 16.27
C ALA A 179 -4.01 13.95 16.29
N LEU A 180 -5.34 14.09 16.20
CA LEU A 180 -6.30 12.99 16.10
C LEU A 180 -6.14 12.15 14.82
N ILE A 181 -6.01 12.81 13.66
CA ILE A 181 -5.81 12.11 12.38
C ILE A 181 -4.47 11.37 12.38
N ARG A 182 -3.39 12.01 12.88
CA ARG A 182 -2.09 11.35 13.03
C ARG A 182 -2.15 10.18 14.03
N GLY A 183 -2.90 10.33 15.13
CA GLY A 183 -3.15 9.25 16.09
C GLY A 183 -3.84 8.06 15.44
N LYS A 184 -4.91 8.30 14.67
CA LYS A 184 -5.63 7.26 13.91
C LYS A 184 -4.76 6.58 12.86
N LEU A 185 -3.96 7.33 12.11
CA LEU A 185 -3.04 6.74 11.13
C LEU A 185 -1.99 5.87 11.81
N ARG A 186 -1.43 6.33 12.94
CA ARG A 186 -0.47 5.54 13.74
C ARG A 186 -1.10 4.26 14.30
N LEU A 187 -2.35 4.32 14.76
CA LEU A 187 -3.10 3.16 15.21
C LEU A 187 -3.38 2.17 14.08
N ALA A 188 -3.57 2.66 12.85
CA ALA A 188 -3.79 1.82 11.67
C ALA A 188 -2.55 0.99 11.26
N GLN A 189 -1.34 1.41 11.66
CA GLN A 189 -0.10 0.67 11.42
C GLN A 189 0.11 -0.41 12.49
N PHE A 190 0.71 -1.55 12.13
CA PHE A 190 1.19 -2.48 13.15
C PHE A 190 2.47 -1.93 13.78
N SER A 191 2.65 -2.20 15.07
CA SER A 191 3.90 -1.84 15.74
C SER A 191 5.05 -2.67 15.17
N ARG A 192 6.28 -2.15 15.29
CA ARG A 192 7.48 -2.86 14.83
C ARG A 192 7.62 -4.26 15.47
N ASN A 193 7.23 -4.43 16.72
CA ASN A 193 7.29 -5.73 17.38
C ASN A 193 6.25 -6.70 16.81
N GLN A 194 5.04 -6.22 16.51
CA GLN A 194 3.99 -7.03 15.87
C GLN A 194 4.41 -7.48 14.46
N GLU A 195 5.07 -6.61 13.70
CA GLU A 195 5.63 -6.98 12.38
C GLU A 195 6.72 -8.05 12.51
N LEU A 196 7.63 -7.92 13.47
CA LEU A 196 8.70 -8.91 13.68
C LEU A 196 8.17 -10.26 14.17
N GLU A 197 7.14 -10.26 15.03
CA GLU A 197 6.46 -11.48 15.46
C GLU A 197 5.74 -12.15 14.28
N ALA A 198 5.03 -11.38 13.46
CA ALA A 198 4.37 -11.89 12.25
C ALA A 198 5.38 -12.41 11.21
N ASP A 199 6.49 -11.71 10.97
CA ASP A 199 7.60 -12.16 10.14
C ASP A 199 8.15 -13.50 10.65
N ALA A 200 8.32 -13.63 11.97
CA ALA A 200 8.85 -14.82 12.59
C ALA A 200 7.93 -16.04 12.42
N ILE A 201 6.63 -15.86 12.70
CA ILE A 201 5.61 -16.90 12.49
C ILE A 201 5.53 -17.27 11.00
N GLY A 202 5.56 -16.27 10.11
CA GLY A 202 5.47 -16.46 8.67
C GLY A 202 6.64 -17.27 8.11
N ILE A 203 7.88 -16.88 8.45
CA ILE A 203 9.11 -17.56 8.00
C ILE A 203 9.16 -19.01 8.47
N LYS A 204 8.80 -19.26 9.74
CA LYS A 204 8.67 -20.62 10.27
C LYS A 204 7.65 -21.42 9.46
N SER A 205 6.46 -20.85 9.24
CA SER A 205 5.36 -21.54 8.56
C SER A 205 5.72 -21.90 7.12
N ILE A 206 6.35 -21.00 6.36
CA ILE A 206 6.77 -21.32 4.98
C ILE A 206 7.89 -22.37 4.95
N GLY A 207 8.83 -22.31 5.91
CA GLY A 207 9.90 -23.30 6.02
C GLY A 207 9.37 -24.70 6.34
N GLU A 208 8.44 -24.80 7.30
CA GLU A 208 7.77 -26.07 7.65
C GLU A 208 6.88 -26.60 6.51
N ALA A 209 6.27 -25.71 5.73
CA ALA A 209 5.51 -26.07 4.52
C ALA A 209 6.42 -26.48 3.34
N GLY A 210 7.74 -26.43 3.50
CA GLY A 210 8.73 -26.84 2.49
C GLY A 210 9.01 -25.79 1.41
N TYR A 211 8.54 -24.55 1.58
CA TYR A 211 8.89 -23.43 0.72
C TYR A 211 10.28 -22.86 1.06
N ASP A 212 10.84 -22.07 0.13
CA ASP A 212 12.07 -21.30 0.35
C ASP A 212 11.92 -20.36 1.57
N PRO A 213 12.65 -20.57 2.68
CA PRO A 213 12.51 -19.76 3.88
C PRO A 213 13.01 -18.31 3.70
N PHE A 214 13.79 -18.02 2.64
CA PHE A 214 14.25 -16.67 2.33
C PHE A 214 13.23 -15.84 1.56
N ALA A 215 12.07 -16.41 1.21
CA ALA A 215 11.07 -15.76 0.36
C ALA A 215 10.50 -14.48 0.97
N ALA A 216 10.34 -14.39 2.30
CA ALA A 216 9.90 -13.16 2.96
C ALA A 216 10.89 -12.00 2.70
N GLY A 217 12.19 -12.25 2.85
CA GLY A 217 13.22 -11.26 2.56
C GLY A 217 13.26 -10.85 1.09
N ARG A 218 13.09 -11.80 0.16
CA ARG A 218 13.03 -11.51 -1.29
C ARG A 218 11.81 -10.66 -1.66
N PHE A 219 10.66 -10.96 -1.08
CA PHE A 219 9.46 -10.18 -1.34
C PHE A 219 9.57 -8.77 -0.76
N LEU A 220 10.06 -8.60 0.47
CA LEU A 220 10.32 -7.27 1.05
C LEU A 220 11.31 -6.44 0.22
N GLN A 221 12.30 -7.06 -0.40
CA GLN A 221 13.19 -6.39 -1.36
C GLN A 221 12.45 -5.96 -2.63
N SER A 222 11.58 -6.82 -3.18
CA SER A 222 10.74 -6.50 -4.33
C SER A 222 9.79 -5.34 -4.03
N MET A 223 9.23 -5.30 -2.83
CA MET A 223 8.42 -4.18 -2.35
C MET A 223 9.23 -2.89 -2.25
N SER A 224 10.44 -2.92 -1.67
CA SER A 224 11.32 -1.76 -1.61
C SER A 224 11.63 -1.22 -3.01
N ALA A 225 11.96 -2.10 -3.96
CA ALA A 225 12.24 -1.70 -5.34
C ALA A 225 11.01 -1.12 -6.04
N TYR A 226 9.82 -1.65 -5.75
CA TYR A 226 8.56 -1.11 -6.26
C TYR A 226 8.24 0.27 -5.66
N THR A 227 8.48 0.47 -4.36
CA THR A 227 8.38 1.78 -3.72
C THR A 227 9.32 2.78 -4.35
N ASP A 228 10.60 2.45 -4.49
CA ASP A 228 11.59 3.34 -5.11
C ASP A 228 11.23 3.66 -6.56
N PHE A 229 10.67 2.69 -7.29
CA PHE A 229 10.12 2.92 -8.62
C PHE A 229 8.95 3.90 -8.59
N ARG A 230 8.08 3.86 -7.60
CA ARG A 230 6.94 4.79 -7.48
C ARG A 230 7.38 6.17 -6.99
N SER A 231 8.30 6.28 -6.03
CA SER A 231 8.60 7.51 -5.26
C SER A 231 9.55 8.54 -5.89
N ILE A 232 9.71 8.57 -7.23
CA ILE A 232 10.78 9.35 -7.91
C ILE A 232 10.79 10.87 -7.63
N SER A 233 9.70 11.46 -7.13
CA SER A 233 9.53 12.91 -7.10
C SER A 233 9.58 13.54 -5.70
N GLY A 234 9.97 12.78 -4.68
CA GLY A 234 9.80 13.20 -3.28
C GLY A 234 8.34 13.26 -2.83
N ALA A 235 7.40 12.82 -3.68
CA ALA A 235 6.02 12.55 -3.32
C ALA A 235 5.98 11.27 -2.46
N THR A 236 5.43 11.38 -1.26
CA THR A 236 5.08 10.22 -0.45
C THR A 236 3.87 9.54 -1.11
N ASP A 237 4.10 8.36 -1.70
CA ASP A 237 3.01 7.56 -2.24
C ASP A 237 2.26 6.89 -1.07
N ALA A 238 1.16 7.50 -0.66
CA ALA A 238 0.26 6.94 0.34
C ALA A 238 -0.51 5.71 -0.19
N SER A 239 -0.42 5.39 -1.50
CA SER A 239 -1.20 4.31 -2.15
C SER A 239 -0.54 2.92 -2.07
N LEU A 240 0.64 2.80 -1.46
CA LEU A 240 1.18 1.50 -1.07
C LEU A 240 0.47 1.02 0.20
N ASP A 241 -0.80 0.64 0.05
CA ASP A 241 -1.68 0.26 1.16
C ASP A 241 -1.02 -0.77 2.10
N PHE A 242 -0.23 -1.71 1.56
CA PHE A 242 0.52 -2.66 2.40
C PHE A 242 1.58 -1.98 3.24
N LEU A 243 2.42 -1.09 2.69
CA LEU A 243 3.47 -0.42 3.46
C LEU A 243 2.91 0.64 4.41
N ALA A 244 1.71 1.16 4.11
CA ALA A 244 0.98 2.02 5.01
C ALA A 244 0.62 1.30 6.31
N THR A 245 0.23 0.01 6.26
CA THR A 245 -0.10 -0.79 7.46
C THR A 245 1.05 -1.65 7.98
N HIS A 246 1.98 -2.06 7.11
CA HIS A 246 3.15 -2.92 7.35
C HIS A 246 4.44 -2.24 6.91
N PRO A 247 5.00 -1.29 7.69
CA PRO A 247 6.21 -0.57 7.30
C PRO A 247 7.37 -1.54 7.00
N ASN A 248 7.94 -1.42 5.80
CA ASN A 248 9.17 -2.12 5.43
C ASN A 248 10.37 -1.36 5.99
N THR A 249 11.29 -2.07 6.62
CA THR A 249 12.54 -1.49 7.11
C THR A 249 13.71 -2.36 6.66
N PRO A 250 14.89 -1.78 6.36
CA PRO A 250 16.09 -2.57 6.07
C PRO A 250 16.38 -3.61 7.16
N GLN A 251 16.02 -3.30 8.40
CA GLN A 251 16.13 -4.21 9.53
C GLN A 251 15.21 -5.43 9.43
N ARG A 252 13.97 -5.30 8.95
CA ARG A 252 13.09 -6.45 8.73
C ARG A 252 13.66 -7.41 7.70
N ILE A 253 14.22 -6.89 6.60
CA ILE A 253 14.87 -7.72 5.58
C ILE A 253 16.04 -8.51 6.18
N ASP A 254 16.92 -7.84 6.93
CA ASP A 254 18.07 -8.49 7.57
C ASP A 254 17.65 -9.54 8.61
N LEU A 255 16.66 -9.23 9.46
CA LEU A 255 16.14 -10.18 10.46
C LEU A 255 15.43 -11.35 9.79
N ALA A 256 14.65 -11.12 8.73
CA ALA A 256 14.01 -12.18 7.96
C ALA A 256 15.06 -13.14 7.36
N GLN A 257 16.14 -12.61 6.79
CA GLN A 257 17.24 -13.43 6.26
C GLN A 257 17.97 -14.21 7.35
N ARG A 258 18.17 -13.63 8.55
CA ARG A 258 18.78 -14.33 9.68
C ARG A 258 17.88 -15.44 10.21
N HIS A 259 16.59 -15.18 10.36
CA HIS A 259 15.64 -16.18 10.83
C HIS A 259 15.48 -17.33 9.83
N ALA A 260 15.44 -17.03 8.52
CA ALA A 260 15.39 -18.03 7.46
C ALA A 260 16.50 -19.09 7.56
N ARG A 261 17.70 -18.71 8.03
CA ARG A 261 18.84 -19.62 8.21
C ARG A 261 18.60 -20.71 9.24
N GLN A 262 17.65 -20.55 10.15
CA GLN A 262 17.26 -21.58 11.11
C GLN A 262 16.50 -22.74 10.44
N PHE A 263 15.86 -22.47 9.30
CA PHE A 263 15.09 -23.45 8.52
C PHE A 263 15.87 -24.00 7.32
N GLY A 264 17.00 -23.36 6.96
CA GLY A 264 18.06 -23.96 6.16
C GLY A 264 18.91 -22.96 5.39
N ALA A 265 19.85 -23.48 4.59
CA ALA A 265 20.75 -22.64 3.79
C ALA A 265 20.03 -22.00 2.58
N PRO A 266 20.51 -20.87 2.05
CA PRO A 266 19.95 -20.30 0.81
C PRO A 266 19.87 -21.34 -0.31
N GLY A 267 18.71 -21.42 -0.97
CA GLY A 267 18.47 -22.37 -2.06
C GLY A 267 17.82 -23.70 -1.65
N VAL A 268 17.58 -23.93 -0.36
CA VAL A 268 16.70 -25.02 0.10
C VAL A 268 15.23 -24.62 0.00
N GLY A 269 14.35 -25.63 -0.01
CA GLY A 269 12.91 -25.42 -0.16
C GLY A 269 12.50 -25.16 -1.61
N THR A 270 11.21 -25.32 -1.89
CA THR A 270 10.68 -25.04 -3.23
C THR A 270 10.34 -23.56 -3.38
N ARG A 271 10.70 -22.98 -4.53
CA ARG A 271 10.16 -21.69 -4.95
C ARG A 271 8.83 -21.86 -5.71
N ASP A 272 8.67 -22.97 -6.43
CA ASP A 272 7.54 -23.25 -7.33
C ASP A 272 7.27 -22.10 -8.35
N ARG A 273 8.36 -21.48 -8.83
CA ARG A 273 8.33 -20.31 -9.73
C ARG A 273 7.57 -20.57 -11.03
N ASP A 274 7.79 -21.72 -11.66
CA ASP A 274 7.18 -22.02 -12.95
C ASP A 274 5.65 -22.14 -12.87
N SER A 275 5.13 -22.81 -11.84
CA SER A 275 3.68 -22.92 -11.62
C SER A 275 3.07 -21.57 -11.29
N PHE A 276 3.77 -20.74 -10.51
CA PHE A 276 3.34 -19.38 -10.18
C PHE A 276 3.27 -18.49 -11.42
N LEU A 277 4.36 -18.45 -12.21
CA LEU A 277 4.43 -17.69 -13.45
C LEU A 277 3.39 -18.17 -14.46
N ALA A 278 3.20 -19.48 -14.58
CA ALA A 278 2.10 -20.02 -15.35
C ALA A 278 0.80 -19.42 -14.81
N GLY A 279 0.50 -19.53 -13.52
CA GLY A 279 -0.69 -18.98 -12.86
C GLY A 279 -1.05 -17.54 -13.25
N ILE A 280 -0.07 -16.63 -13.22
CA ILE A 280 -0.26 -15.20 -13.49
C ILE A 280 -0.18 -14.79 -14.97
N ASP A 281 0.17 -15.69 -15.90
CA ASP A 281 0.15 -15.36 -17.32
C ASP A 281 -1.29 -15.11 -17.78
N GLY A 282 -1.56 -13.88 -18.21
CA GLY A 282 -2.89 -13.35 -18.51
C GLY A 282 -3.51 -12.48 -17.40
N LEU A 283 -2.84 -12.30 -16.26
CA LEU A 283 -3.33 -11.47 -15.15
C LEU A 283 -3.51 -10.01 -15.60
N LEU A 284 -4.66 -9.42 -15.32
CA LEU A 284 -4.91 -7.99 -15.57
C LEU A 284 -3.94 -7.11 -14.78
N TYR A 285 -3.24 -6.22 -15.47
CA TYR A 285 -2.25 -5.29 -14.92
C TYR A 285 -2.73 -3.84 -15.02
N GLY A 286 -2.46 -3.04 -13.98
CA GLY A 286 -2.94 -1.65 -13.91
C GLY A 286 -4.46 -1.58 -13.82
N ASP A 287 -5.08 -0.47 -14.15
CA ASP A 287 -6.51 -0.27 -13.88
C ASP A 287 -7.46 -1.04 -14.81
N THR A 288 -8.73 -1.13 -14.39
CA THR A 288 -9.82 -1.75 -15.14
C THR A 288 -10.44 -0.76 -16.15
N PRO A 289 -11.02 -1.22 -17.28
CA PRO A 289 -11.78 -0.35 -18.18
C PRO A 289 -12.91 0.42 -17.48
N GLU A 290 -13.54 -0.22 -16.49
CA GLU A 290 -14.67 0.30 -15.73
C GLU A 290 -14.28 1.46 -14.82
N GLU A 291 -13.05 1.47 -14.30
CA GLU A 291 -12.50 2.52 -13.44
C GLU A 291 -11.67 3.55 -14.22
N GLY A 292 -11.44 3.31 -15.52
CA GLY A 292 -10.53 4.10 -16.34
C GLY A 292 -9.07 3.69 -16.16
N TYR A 293 -8.22 4.13 -17.06
CA TYR A 293 -6.83 3.74 -17.19
C TYR A 293 -5.87 4.85 -16.83
N VAL A 294 -4.82 4.54 -16.08
CA VAL A 294 -3.62 5.37 -15.98
C VAL A 294 -2.59 4.88 -17.01
N ARG A 295 -2.10 5.81 -17.84
CA ARG A 295 -1.03 5.61 -18.82
C ARG A 295 -0.03 6.74 -18.63
N GLY A 296 0.98 6.47 -17.82
CA GLY A 296 1.90 7.49 -17.32
C GLY A 296 1.22 8.57 -16.53
N GLU A 297 1.45 9.82 -16.89
CA GLU A 297 0.83 10.97 -16.23
C GLU A 297 -0.60 11.22 -16.71
N THR A 298 -1.16 10.38 -17.58
CA THR A 298 -2.49 10.58 -18.17
C THR A 298 -3.50 9.59 -17.62
N PHE A 299 -4.62 10.11 -17.13
CA PHE A 299 -5.82 9.33 -16.83
C PHE A 299 -6.77 9.34 -18.04
N LEU A 300 -7.32 8.18 -18.40
CA LEU A 300 -8.24 7.98 -19.53
C LEU A 300 -9.41 7.08 -19.13
N HIS A 301 -10.63 7.59 -19.13
CA HIS A 301 -11.80 6.78 -18.78
C HIS A 301 -12.71 6.58 -19.99
N PRO A 302 -12.74 5.38 -20.62
CA PRO A 302 -13.52 5.16 -21.85
C PRO A 302 -15.03 5.26 -21.61
N GLY A 303 -15.52 4.73 -20.48
CA GLY A 303 -16.92 4.80 -20.04
C GLY A 303 -17.42 6.23 -19.81
N LEU A 304 -16.71 7.02 -19.00
CA LEU A 304 -17.02 8.46 -18.82
C LEU A 304 -16.73 9.28 -20.08
N GLY A 305 -15.79 8.82 -20.90
CA GLY A 305 -15.35 9.47 -22.13
C GLY A 305 -14.46 10.68 -21.91
N VAL A 306 -13.68 10.71 -20.83
CA VAL A 306 -12.85 11.87 -20.44
C VAL A 306 -11.41 11.46 -20.19
N SER A 307 -10.52 12.43 -20.26
CA SER A 307 -9.10 12.28 -19.95
C SER A 307 -8.53 13.58 -19.40
N PHE A 308 -7.51 13.47 -18.54
CA PHE A 308 -6.67 14.58 -18.11
C PHE A 308 -5.25 14.07 -17.85
N THR A 309 -4.29 14.98 -17.80
CA THR A 309 -2.88 14.71 -17.57
C THR A 309 -2.39 15.51 -16.37
N VAL A 310 -1.60 14.88 -15.50
CA VAL A 310 -0.93 15.54 -14.37
C VAL A 310 0.50 15.97 -14.77
N PRO A 311 1.13 16.94 -14.09
CA PRO A 311 2.49 17.33 -14.41
C PRO A 311 3.51 16.22 -14.14
N ASP A 312 4.69 16.33 -14.76
CA ASP A 312 5.82 15.44 -14.48
C ASP A 312 6.10 15.35 -12.98
N GLY A 313 6.33 14.13 -12.51
CA GLY A 313 6.58 13.84 -11.11
C GLY A 313 5.33 13.68 -10.26
N PHE A 314 4.12 13.85 -10.80
CA PHE A 314 2.91 13.40 -10.13
C PHE A 314 2.70 11.91 -10.34
N ILE A 315 2.13 11.26 -9.33
CA ILE A 315 1.77 9.85 -9.33
C ILE A 315 0.26 9.77 -9.25
N ILE A 316 -0.39 9.17 -10.24
CA ILE A 316 -1.83 8.93 -10.20
C ILE A 316 -2.12 7.64 -9.43
N ASP A 317 -3.11 7.71 -8.55
CA ASP A 317 -3.76 6.58 -7.88
C ASP A 317 -5.23 6.56 -8.27
N ASN A 318 -5.66 5.47 -8.92
CA ASN A 318 -7.01 5.30 -9.41
C ASN A 318 -7.77 4.33 -8.51
N SER A 319 -8.97 4.73 -8.08
CA SER A 319 -9.85 3.90 -7.28
C SER A 319 -11.29 4.04 -7.77
N ALA A 320 -12.15 3.09 -7.39
CA ALA A 320 -13.57 3.13 -7.71
C ALA A 320 -14.30 4.41 -7.22
N ALA A 321 -13.77 5.09 -6.19
CA ALA A 321 -14.42 6.28 -5.62
C ALA A 321 -13.95 7.61 -6.22
N ALA A 322 -12.66 7.71 -6.57
CA ALA A 322 -12.05 8.89 -7.15
C ALA A 322 -10.67 8.57 -7.72
N VAL A 323 -10.23 9.39 -8.66
CA VAL A 323 -8.83 9.43 -9.10
C VAL A 323 -8.12 10.48 -8.26
N THR A 324 -6.98 10.14 -7.68
CA THR A 324 -6.12 11.09 -6.99
C THR A 324 -4.75 11.13 -7.62
N ALA A 325 -4.01 12.21 -7.41
CA ALA A 325 -2.60 12.25 -7.74
C ALA A 325 -1.82 13.04 -6.70
N THR A 326 -0.64 12.56 -6.34
CA THR A 326 0.27 13.26 -5.42
C THR A 326 1.54 13.65 -6.17
N GLY A 327 2.05 14.84 -5.90
CA GLY A 327 3.24 15.38 -6.54
C GLY A 327 4.14 16.16 -5.59
N PRO A 328 5.21 16.77 -6.12
CA PRO A 328 6.18 17.51 -5.32
C PRO A 328 5.55 18.65 -4.51
N GLY A 329 6.10 18.92 -3.32
CA GLY A 329 5.67 20.04 -2.47
C GLY A 329 4.34 19.83 -1.76
N ASP A 330 4.01 18.58 -1.44
CA ASP A 330 2.75 18.15 -0.82
C ASP A 330 1.51 18.57 -1.61
N ILE A 331 1.63 18.64 -2.94
CA ILE A 331 0.52 19.00 -3.82
C ILE A 331 -0.26 17.74 -4.16
N ALA A 332 -1.58 17.81 -4.01
CA ALA A 332 -2.48 16.71 -4.31
C ALA A 332 -3.59 17.16 -5.27
N ILE A 333 -3.98 16.26 -6.17
CA ILE A 333 -5.09 16.45 -7.11
C ILE A 333 -6.14 15.39 -6.82
N ARG A 334 -7.40 15.77 -6.89
CA ARG A 334 -8.54 14.84 -6.86
C ARG A 334 -9.44 15.11 -8.05
N PHE A 335 -9.78 14.04 -8.76
CA PHE A 335 -10.76 14.02 -9.83
C PHE A 335 -11.91 13.07 -9.48
N ASP A 336 -13.15 13.56 -9.57
CA ASP A 336 -14.34 12.73 -9.45
C ASP A 336 -15.55 13.29 -10.24
N GLY A 337 -16.52 12.43 -10.51
CA GLY A 337 -17.76 12.76 -11.19
C GLY A 337 -18.93 12.94 -10.22
N VAL A 338 -19.80 13.90 -10.50
CA VAL A 338 -21.01 14.19 -9.74
C VAL A 338 -22.22 14.35 -10.67
N SER A 339 -23.37 13.88 -10.19
CA SER A 339 -24.66 14.11 -10.84
C SER A 339 -25.33 15.34 -10.25
N ILE A 340 -25.53 16.36 -11.07
CA ILE A 340 -26.29 17.57 -10.71
C ILE A 340 -27.40 17.80 -11.74
N ASP A 341 -28.36 18.67 -11.41
CA ASP A 341 -29.35 19.13 -12.38
C ASP A 341 -28.64 19.73 -13.62
N LYS A 342 -29.06 19.31 -14.81
CA LYS A 342 -28.48 19.72 -16.09
C LYS A 342 -28.57 21.23 -16.32
N ASN A 343 -29.58 21.89 -15.76
CA ASN A 343 -29.82 23.31 -15.93
C ASN A 343 -29.16 24.16 -14.84
N ARG A 344 -28.59 23.55 -13.80
CA ARG A 344 -27.91 24.27 -12.73
C ARG A 344 -26.59 24.84 -13.23
N ALA A 345 -26.40 26.15 -13.12
CA ALA A 345 -25.14 26.81 -13.45
C ALA A 345 -23.99 26.27 -12.57
N LEU A 346 -22.81 26.07 -13.18
CA LEU A 346 -21.66 25.51 -12.44
C LEU A 346 -21.16 26.44 -11.33
N THR A 347 -21.27 27.75 -11.50
CA THR A 347 -20.97 28.74 -10.44
C THR A 347 -21.88 28.56 -9.23
N ASP A 348 -23.18 28.35 -9.45
CA ASP A 348 -24.16 28.11 -8.38
C ASP A 348 -23.98 26.74 -7.72
N TYR A 349 -23.40 25.79 -8.44
CA TYR A 349 -22.99 24.52 -7.89
C TYR A 349 -21.77 24.67 -6.96
N ILE A 350 -20.75 25.43 -7.35
CA ILE A 350 -19.60 25.72 -6.47
C ILE A 350 -20.07 26.44 -5.19
N ARG A 351 -21.01 27.38 -5.31
CA ARG A 351 -21.58 28.12 -4.17
C ARG A 351 -22.54 27.31 -3.29
N SER A 352 -22.75 26.02 -3.54
CA SER A 352 -23.75 25.24 -2.82
C SER A 352 -23.33 24.74 -1.43
N GLY A 353 -22.14 25.12 -0.95
CA GLY A 353 -21.67 24.82 0.39
C GLY A 353 -20.87 23.52 0.55
N TRP A 354 -20.54 22.80 -0.53
CA TRP A 354 -19.67 21.62 -0.45
C TRP A 354 -18.17 21.96 -0.44
N VAL A 355 -17.80 23.19 -0.81
CA VAL A 355 -16.42 23.69 -0.74
C VAL A 355 -16.24 24.46 0.57
N ALA A 356 -15.55 23.83 1.53
CA ALA A 356 -15.18 24.51 2.78
C ALA A 356 -14.13 25.60 2.50
N GLY A 357 -14.28 26.78 3.11
CA GLY A 357 -13.31 27.88 2.95
C GLY A 357 -13.32 28.56 1.58
N LEU A 358 -14.41 28.41 0.81
CA LEU A 358 -14.57 29.03 -0.52
C LEU A 358 -14.37 30.56 -0.46
N VAL A 359 -13.54 31.08 -1.35
CA VAL A 359 -13.41 32.53 -1.58
C VAL A 359 -14.46 32.94 -2.60
N ASP A 360 -15.60 33.44 -2.13
CA ASP A 360 -16.78 33.70 -2.96
C ASP A 360 -16.48 34.60 -4.19
N SER A 361 -15.61 35.60 -4.02
CA SER A 361 -15.19 36.52 -5.09
C SER A 361 -14.31 35.89 -6.17
N SER A 362 -13.74 34.70 -5.93
CA SER A 362 -12.89 34.00 -6.89
C SER A 362 -13.68 33.14 -7.90
N VAL A 363 -14.97 32.89 -7.62
CA VAL A 363 -15.79 32.02 -8.46
C VAL A 363 -16.03 32.69 -9.81
N LYS A 364 -15.53 32.07 -10.87
CA LYS A 364 -15.66 32.56 -12.26
C LYS A 364 -16.19 31.46 -13.16
N GLN A 365 -17.03 31.85 -14.12
CA GLN A 365 -17.39 30.99 -15.24
C GLN A 365 -16.31 31.07 -16.31
N GLU A 366 -15.97 29.94 -16.92
CA GLU A 366 -15.05 29.90 -18.06
C GLU A 366 -15.31 28.67 -18.95
N THR A 367 -14.42 28.45 -19.91
CA THR A 367 -14.44 27.27 -20.79
C THR A 367 -13.11 26.56 -20.75
N ILE A 368 -13.13 25.24 -20.61
CA ILE A 368 -11.93 24.40 -20.61
C ILE A 368 -12.03 23.43 -21.78
N ASN A 369 -11.16 23.62 -22.79
CA ASN A 369 -11.15 22.84 -24.04
C ASN A 369 -12.54 22.72 -24.69
N GLY A 370 -13.30 23.83 -24.71
CA GLY A 370 -14.65 23.90 -25.29
C GLY A 370 -15.77 23.39 -24.39
N ASN A 371 -15.48 22.91 -23.19
CA ASN A 371 -16.48 22.48 -22.21
C ASN A 371 -16.88 23.65 -21.30
N GLU A 372 -18.17 23.72 -20.93
CA GLU A 372 -18.64 24.65 -19.89
C GLU A 372 -17.91 24.34 -18.59
N ALA A 373 -17.30 25.36 -17.98
CA ALA A 373 -16.57 25.22 -16.73
C ALA A 373 -16.84 26.40 -15.77
N ALA A 374 -16.55 26.17 -14.50
CA ALA A 374 -16.39 27.22 -13.51
C ALA A 374 -15.22 26.87 -12.61
N THR A 375 -14.48 27.88 -12.16
CA THR A 375 -13.41 27.67 -11.17
C THR A 375 -13.57 28.57 -9.97
N ALA A 376 -12.87 28.21 -8.90
CA ALA A 376 -12.79 29.00 -7.69
C ALA A 376 -11.53 28.66 -6.88
N HIS A 377 -11.19 29.53 -5.94
CA HIS A 377 -10.21 29.29 -4.91
C HIS A 377 -10.88 29.06 -3.56
N ALA A 378 -10.26 28.24 -2.72
CA ALA A 378 -10.63 28.09 -1.31
C ALA A 378 -9.38 28.00 -0.44
N GLY A 379 -9.54 28.28 0.87
CA GLY A 379 -8.46 28.16 1.84
C GLY A 379 -8.96 27.65 3.18
N ALA A 380 -8.24 26.70 3.76
CA ALA A 380 -8.55 26.15 5.08
C ALA A 380 -7.29 25.54 5.72
N GLU A 381 -7.10 25.73 7.02
CA GLU A 381 -6.14 24.96 7.84
C GLU A 381 -4.69 24.92 7.32
N GLY A 382 -4.16 26.04 6.79
CA GLY A 382 -2.80 26.08 6.23
C GLY A 382 -2.67 25.45 4.85
N TRP A 383 -3.81 25.18 4.20
CA TRP A 383 -3.94 24.74 2.83
C TRP A 383 -4.68 25.77 1.98
N GLN A 384 -4.36 25.75 0.69
CA GLN A 384 -5.05 26.47 -0.37
C GLN A 384 -5.49 25.48 -1.45
N PHE A 385 -6.61 25.78 -2.09
CA PHE A 385 -7.26 24.91 -3.05
C PHE A 385 -7.64 25.69 -4.31
N ASP A 386 -7.43 25.07 -5.45
CA ASP A 386 -8.02 25.47 -6.73
C ASP A 386 -9.07 24.41 -7.11
N ILE A 387 -10.26 24.89 -7.45
CA ILE A 387 -11.42 24.08 -7.79
C ILE A 387 -11.76 24.37 -9.25
N ALA A 388 -11.78 23.34 -10.09
CA ALA A 388 -12.37 23.39 -11.43
C ALA A 388 -13.54 22.42 -11.53
N VAL A 389 -14.69 22.93 -11.92
CA VAL A 389 -15.90 22.15 -12.20
C VAL A 389 -16.17 22.21 -13.69
N ILE A 390 -16.26 21.05 -14.35
CA ILE A 390 -16.35 20.95 -15.81
C ILE A 390 -17.55 20.09 -16.19
N ARG A 391 -18.45 20.60 -17.04
CA ARG A 391 -19.55 19.81 -17.60
C ARG A 391 -19.13 19.22 -18.94
N ALA A 392 -19.07 17.89 -19.00
CA ALA A 392 -18.70 17.16 -20.21
C ALA A 392 -19.43 15.82 -20.27
N GLY A 393 -19.71 15.31 -21.48
CA GLY A 393 -20.28 13.97 -21.65
C GLY A 393 -21.64 13.73 -20.95
N GLY A 394 -22.39 14.79 -20.61
CA GLY A 394 -23.66 14.69 -19.88
C GLY A 394 -23.54 14.57 -18.36
N GLN A 395 -22.34 14.70 -17.81
CA GLN A 395 -22.06 14.73 -16.37
C GLN A 395 -21.27 15.99 -15.98
N VAL A 396 -21.04 16.16 -14.68
CA VAL A 396 -20.17 17.20 -14.15
C VAL A 396 -19.01 16.55 -13.43
N TYR A 397 -17.81 17.04 -13.69
CA TYR A 397 -16.57 16.56 -13.10
C TYR A 397 -15.96 17.65 -12.24
N ARG A 398 -15.29 17.24 -11.17
CA ARG A 398 -14.57 18.12 -10.25
C ARG A 398 -13.10 17.78 -10.32
N LEU A 399 -12.26 18.78 -10.54
CA LEU A 399 -10.82 18.75 -10.36
C LEU A 399 -10.48 19.66 -9.20
N LEU A 400 -9.94 19.09 -8.13
CA LEU A 400 -9.52 19.81 -6.94
C LEU A 400 -8.02 19.69 -6.83
N THR A 401 -7.30 20.80 -6.83
CA THR A 401 -5.87 20.84 -6.55
C THR A 401 -5.66 21.45 -5.18
N ALA A 402 -4.99 20.74 -4.29
CA ALA A 402 -4.66 21.17 -2.94
C ALA A 402 -3.15 21.39 -2.83
N ALA A 403 -2.74 22.46 -2.16
CA ALA A 403 -1.34 22.73 -1.85
C ALA A 403 -1.22 23.43 -0.49
N PRO A 404 -0.06 23.33 0.21
CA PRO A 404 0.18 24.13 1.41
C PRO A 404 0.02 25.63 1.11
N SER A 405 -0.49 26.43 2.06
CA SER A 405 -0.71 27.88 1.87
C SER A 405 0.55 28.66 1.51
N ALA A 406 1.74 28.12 1.80
CA ALA A 406 3.02 28.72 1.42
C ALA A 406 3.44 28.38 -0.04
N SER A 407 2.77 27.43 -0.69
CA SER A 407 3.08 27.03 -2.06
C SER A 407 2.77 28.16 -3.04
N THR A 408 3.67 28.40 -3.99
CA THR A 408 3.50 29.36 -5.08
C THR A 408 3.11 28.67 -6.39
N SER A 409 3.02 27.34 -6.39
CA SER A 409 2.82 26.54 -7.60
C SER A 409 1.37 26.12 -7.84
N LEU A 410 0.46 26.34 -6.87
CA LEU A 410 -0.94 25.90 -6.93
C LEU A 410 -1.61 26.28 -8.26
N ASP A 411 -1.68 27.57 -8.55
CA ASP A 411 -2.37 28.10 -9.74
C ASP A 411 -1.80 27.53 -11.04
N THR A 412 -0.47 27.40 -11.12
CA THR A 412 0.20 26.92 -12.33
C THR A 412 -0.13 25.45 -12.58
N ILE A 413 -0.06 24.62 -11.52
CA ILE A 413 -0.36 23.20 -11.59
C ILE A 413 -1.85 22.98 -11.86
N ALA A 414 -2.73 23.65 -11.13
CA ALA A 414 -4.18 23.51 -11.28
C ALA A 414 -4.65 23.88 -12.69
N ARG A 415 -4.12 24.97 -13.27
CA ARG A 415 -4.40 25.35 -14.66
C ARG A 415 -3.82 24.35 -15.67
N SER A 416 -2.64 23.79 -15.42
CA SER A 416 -2.06 22.76 -16.29
C SER A 416 -2.94 21.51 -16.32
N VAL A 417 -3.38 21.04 -15.15
CA VAL A 417 -4.21 19.84 -15.01
C VAL A 417 -5.60 20.07 -15.59
N SER A 418 -6.29 21.12 -15.15
CA SER A 418 -7.63 21.44 -15.66
C SER A 418 -7.60 21.75 -17.15
N GLY A 419 -6.59 22.49 -17.64
CA GLY A 419 -6.37 22.78 -19.05
C GLY A 419 -6.05 21.57 -19.93
N SER A 420 -5.65 20.43 -19.33
CA SER A 420 -5.48 19.16 -20.07
C SER A 420 -6.76 18.35 -20.20
N PHE A 421 -7.81 18.69 -19.42
CA PHE A 421 -9.06 17.94 -19.40
C PHE A 421 -9.75 17.98 -20.77
N ARG A 422 -10.10 16.82 -21.31
CA ARG A 422 -10.76 16.71 -22.62
C ARG A 422 -11.66 15.49 -22.72
N ILE A 423 -12.56 15.52 -23.70
CA ILE A 423 -13.36 14.37 -24.10
C ILE A 423 -12.52 13.47 -25.01
N LEU A 424 -12.59 12.16 -24.77
CA LEU A 424 -11.96 11.14 -25.62
C LEU A 424 -12.74 10.97 -26.92
N SER A 425 -12.03 10.94 -28.04
CA SER A 425 -12.60 10.58 -29.34
C SER A 425 -12.99 9.11 -29.39
N ALA A 426 -13.88 8.75 -30.34
CA ALA A 426 -14.28 7.35 -30.53
C ALA A 426 -13.09 6.43 -30.88
N ALA A 427 -12.12 6.94 -31.64
CA ALA A 427 -10.91 6.21 -31.99
C ALA A 427 -10.02 5.93 -30.77
N GLU A 428 -9.86 6.92 -29.88
CA GLU A 428 -9.10 6.73 -28.64
C GLU A 428 -9.78 5.72 -27.71
N LYS A 429 -11.10 5.82 -27.54
CA LYS A 429 -11.85 4.85 -26.74
C LYS A 429 -11.69 3.42 -27.27
N ALA A 430 -11.72 3.24 -28.59
CA ALA A 430 -11.56 1.93 -29.22
C ALA A 430 -10.11 1.40 -29.16
N ALA A 431 -9.12 2.29 -29.10
CA ALA A 431 -7.71 1.92 -28.98
C ALA A 431 -7.30 1.55 -27.55
N LEU A 432 -8.06 2.00 -26.54
CA LEU A 432 -7.79 1.70 -25.14
C LEU A 432 -8.07 0.23 -24.83
N LYS A 433 -6.99 -0.53 -24.62
CA LYS A 433 -7.03 -1.93 -24.23
C LYS A 433 -6.53 -2.14 -22.80
N PRO A 434 -7.10 -3.13 -22.09
CA PRO A 434 -6.56 -3.55 -20.80
C PRO A 434 -5.15 -4.10 -20.96
N LEU A 435 -4.29 -3.82 -20.00
CA LEU A 435 -2.94 -4.37 -19.95
C LEU A 435 -2.95 -5.67 -19.16
N HIS A 436 -2.07 -6.58 -19.52
CA HIS A 436 -1.94 -7.87 -18.86
C HIS A 436 -0.46 -8.17 -18.58
N ILE A 437 -0.21 -8.89 -17.49
CA ILE A 437 1.04 -9.60 -17.29
C ILE A 437 1.09 -10.75 -18.27
N ARG A 438 2.13 -10.78 -19.10
CA ARG A 438 2.46 -11.92 -19.94
C ARG A 438 3.80 -12.50 -19.53
N VAL A 439 3.86 -13.83 -19.46
CA VAL A 439 5.11 -14.55 -19.18
C VAL A 439 5.74 -14.98 -20.49
N VAL A 440 6.88 -14.40 -20.81
CA VAL A 440 7.63 -14.71 -22.02
C VAL A 440 8.90 -15.49 -21.68
N THR A 441 9.26 -16.44 -22.54
CA THR A 441 10.54 -17.14 -22.46
C THR A 441 11.57 -16.39 -23.28
N VAL A 442 12.67 -15.98 -22.64
CA VAL A 442 13.76 -15.23 -23.27
C VAL A 442 14.39 -16.07 -24.38
N GLN A 443 14.42 -15.52 -25.58
CA GLN A 443 15.02 -16.15 -26.76
C GLN A 443 16.51 -15.81 -26.89
N PRO A 444 17.31 -16.63 -27.59
CA PRO A 444 18.71 -16.30 -27.89
C PRO A 444 18.84 -14.91 -28.53
N GLY A 445 19.75 -14.09 -27.99
CA GLY A 445 20.01 -12.72 -28.47
C GLY A 445 19.09 -11.65 -27.90
N GLN A 446 18.03 -12.00 -27.16
CA GLN A 446 17.23 -11.01 -26.44
C GLN A 446 17.96 -10.47 -25.21
N THR A 447 17.84 -9.16 -25.01
CA THR A 447 18.34 -8.45 -23.84
C THR A 447 17.18 -7.88 -23.02
N MET A 448 17.42 -7.48 -21.77
CA MET A 448 16.43 -6.74 -20.97
C MET A 448 15.90 -5.51 -21.72
N GLY A 449 16.75 -4.79 -22.45
CA GLY A 449 16.34 -3.65 -23.28
C GLY A 449 15.32 -4.08 -24.34
N SER A 450 15.61 -5.14 -25.09
CA SER A 450 14.69 -5.64 -26.13
C SER A 450 13.38 -6.21 -25.58
N LEU A 451 13.38 -6.78 -24.37
CA LEU A 451 12.19 -7.32 -23.71
C LEU A 451 11.34 -6.19 -23.13
N SER A 452 11.96 -5.26 -22.41
CA SER A 452 11.26 -4.09 -21.87
C SER A 452 10.67 -3.19 -22.97
N ALA A 453 11.31 -3.11 -24.15
CA ALA A 453 10.77 -2.38 -25.29
C ALA A 453 9.42 -2.94 -25.81
N GLN A 454 9.14 -4.22 -25.57
CA GLN A 454 7.85 -4.85 -25.93
C GLN A 454 6.72 -4.43 -24.99
N MET A 455 7.03 -3.87 -23.82
CA MET A 455 6.00 -3.44 -22.87
C MET A 455 5.25 -2.24 -23.43
N VAL A 456 3.94 -2.18 -23.21
CA VAL A 456 3.08 -1.07 -23.70
C VAL A 456 2.26 -0.47 -22.57
N GLY A 457 1.91 0.82 -22.72
CA GLY A 457 1.06 1.53 -21.76
C GLY A 457 1.68 1.76 -20.38
N VAL A 458 3.01 1.64 -20.25
CA VAL A 458 3.76 1.83 -19.00
C VAL A 458 5.02 2.63 -19.26
N ASP A 459 5.43 3.41 -18.26
CA ASP A 459 6.64 4.23 -18.31
C ASP A 459 7.84 3.53 -17.70
N ARG A 460 9.02 4.11 -17.96
CA ARG A 460 10.31 3.64 -17.44
C ARG A 460 10.44 2.13 -17.61
N LYS A 461 10.11 1.64 -18.81
CA LYS A 461 9.87 0.23 -19.11
C LYS A 461 10.98 -0.69 -18.58
N LEU A 462 12.24 -0.27 -18.72
CA LEU A 462 13.37 -1.06 -18.25
C LEU A 462 13.44 -1.15 -16.72
N ASP A 463 13.11 -0.08 -16.00
CA ASP A 463 13.06 -0.09 -14.53
C ASP A 463 11.89 -0.93 -14.05
N LEU A 464 10.70 -0.74 -14.64
CA LEU A 464 9.52 -1.56 -14.30
C LEU A 464 9.78 -3.04 -14.62
N PHE A 465 10.41 -3.35 -15.74
CA PHE A 465 10.80 -4.71 -16.11
C PHE A 465 11.68 -5.34 -15.03
N ARG A 466 12.66 -4.60 -14.50
CA ARG A 466 13.52 -5.08 -13.41
C ARG A 466 12.73 -5.33 -12.13
N VAL A 467 11.90 -4.36 -11.74
CA VAL A 467 11.07 -4.45 -10.52
C VAL A 467 10.13 -5.64 -10.59
N LEU A 468 9.36 -5.78 -11.69
CA LEU A 468 8.47 -6.92 -11.86
C LEU A 468 9.23 -8.23 -11.78
N ASN A 469 10.42 -8.34 -12.37
CA ASN A 469 11.18 -9.58 -12.41
C ASN A 469 12.16 -9.79 -11.24
N ALA A 470 12.08 -8.97 -10.18
CA ALA A 470 12.99 -9.00 -9.03
C ALA A 470 14.49 -9.02 -9.42
N LEU A 471 14.85 -8.23 -10.44
CA LEU A 471 16.22 -8.15 -10.96
C LEU A 471 17.01 -7.06 -10.24
N SER A 472 18.06 -7.45 -9.53
CA SER A 472 18.99 -6.52 -8.88
C SER A 472 19.77 -5.67 -9.89
N PRO A 473 20.35 -4.53 -9.46
CA PRO A 473 21.29 -3.78 -10.29
C PRO A 473 22.42 -4.67 -10.83
N GLY A 474 22.68 -4.60 -12.14
CA GLY A 474 23.69 -5.43 -12.81
C GLY A 474 23.25 -6.84 -13.18
N ALA A 475 22.05 -7.29 -12.78
CA ALA A 475 21.50 -8.57 -13.24
C ALA A 475 21.27 -8.56 -14.76
N ALA A 476 21.35 -9.74 -15.37
CA ALA A 476 21.07 -9.97 -16.79
C ALA A 476 20.06 -11.11 -16.94
N VAL A 477 19.44 -11.18 -18.11
CA VAL A 477 18.57 -12.29 -18.51
C VAL A 477 19.31 -13.22 -19.45
N SER A 478 19.02 -14.51 -19.36
CA SER A 478 19.59 -15.57 -20.18
C SER A 478 18.50 -16.23 -21.03
N ALA A 479 18.89 -16.80 -22.16
CA ALA A 479 17.97 -17.58 -22.99
C ALA A 479 17.37 -18.74 -22.18
N GLY A 480 16.05 -18.92 -22.25
CA GLY A 480 15.29 -19.88 -21.45
C GLY A 480 14.69 -19.31 -20.16
N ASP A 481 15.15 -18.14 -19.68
CA ASP A 481 14.53 -17.50 -18.52
C ASP A 481 13.07 -17.14 -18.83
N LYS A 482 12.20 -17.28 -17.82
CA LYS A 482 10.81 -16.79 -17.90
C LYS A 482 10.70 -15.45 -17.17
N VAL A 483 10.25 -14.44 -17.90
CA VAL A 483 10.12 -13.07 -17.42
C VAL A 483 8.72 -12.51 -17.69
N LYS A 484 8.28 -11.64 -16.79
CA LYS A 484 7.04 -10.89 -16.88
C LYS A 484 7.25 -9.65 -17.74
N ILE A 485 6.34 -9.41 -18.68
CA ILE A 485 6.19 -8.16 -19.42
C ILE A 485 4.74 -7.68 -19.31
N VAL A 486 4.51 -6.37 -19.46
CA VAL A 486 3.18 -5.76 -19.47
C VAL A 486 2.78 -5.46 -20.91
N THR A 487 1.68 -6.03 -21.40
CA THR A 487 1.23 -5.81 -22.79
C THR A 487 -0.29 -5.77 -22.91
N ASP A 488 -0.80 -5.20 -24.00
CA ASP A 488 -2.21 -5.16 -24.37
C ASP A 488 -2.66 -6.35 -25.25
N LYS A 489 -1.88 -7.45 -25.22
CA LYS A 489 -1.99 -8.62 -26.11
C LYS A 489 -2.06 -9.93 -25.36
#